data_AF-A0A386H598-F1
#
_entry.id   AF-A0A386H598-F1
#
_cell.length_a   1.000
_cell.length_b   1.000
_cell.length_c   1.000
_cell.angle_alpha   90.00
_cell.angle_beta   90.00
_cell.angle_gamma   90.00
#
_symmetry.space_group_name_H-M   'P 1'
#
loop_
_entity.id
_entity.type
_entity.pdbx_description
1 polymer ?
#
loop_
_entity_poly.entity_id
_entity_poly.type
_entity_poly.pdbx_seq_one_letter_code
_entity_poly.pdbx_strand_id
1 'polypeptide(L)'
;MKVYEGKLTAENLRIGIVIARFNEFISSKLLDGALDCLRRHGTLDDNIEVSWVPGAFEIPLTAKKMAVAKKYDAVICLGAVIRGATPHFDYVSNEVSKGVAQVSLNSEIPVIFSVLTTDNIEQAIERAGTKSGNKGYDGAMAAIEMANLLTQI
;
A
#
# COMPACT_ATOMS: atom_id res chain seq x y z
N MET A 1 -8.11 0.30 32.43
CA MET A 1 -7.39 0.75 31.22
C MET A 1 -8.35 0.63 30.04
N LYS A 2 -8.47 1.65 29.17
CA LYS A 2 -9.25 1.56 27.94
C LYS A 2 -8.28 1.21 26.80
N VAL A 3 -8.65 0.25 25.95
CA VAL A 3 -7.84 -0.28 24.83
C VAL A 3 -8.68 -0.18 23.55
N TYR A 4 -8.04 0.19 22.43
CA TYR A 4 -8.66 0.25 21.10
C TYR A 4 -7.84 -0.60 20.13
N GLU A 5 -8.50 -1.49 19.40
CA GLU A 5 -7.86 -2.43 18.48
C GLU A 5 -8.71 -2.56 17.21
N GLY A 6 -8.06 -2.53 16.04
CA GLY A 6 -8.73 -2.70 14.76
C GLY A 6 -9.14 -4.16 14.53
N LYS A 7 -10.36 -4.39 14.04
CA LYS A 7 -10.74 -5.72 13.56
C LYS A 7 -10.14 -5.98 12.19
N LEU A 8 -9.98 -7.26 11.84
CA LEU A 8 -9.49 -7.69 10.54
C LEU A 8 -10.64 -8.00 9.55
N THR A 9 -11.80 -7.38 9.74
CA THR A 9 -12.99 -7.56 8.87
C THR A 9 -13.15 -6.36 7.95
N ALA A 10 -13.37 -6.59 6.66
CA ALA A 10 -13.28 -5.56 5.63
C ALA A 10 -14.56 -5.40 4.77
N GLU A 11 -15.68 -5.98 5.21
CA GLU A 11 -16.97 -6.06 4.50
C GLU A 11 -17.50 -4.72 3.98
N ASN A 12 -17.29 -3.64 4.75
CA ASN A 12 -17.81 -2.31 4.43
C ASN A 12 -16.71 -1.29 4.10
N LEU A 13 -15.45 -1.73 3.98
CA LEU A 13 -14.33 -0.82 3.74
C LEU A 13 -14.20 -0.52 2.25
N ARG A 14 -14.04 0.76 1.92
CA ARG A 14 -13.66 1.26 0.59
C ARG A 14 -12.16 1.48 0.56
N ILE A 15 -11.47 0.76 -0.32
CA ILE A 15 -10.02 0.74 -0.35
C ILE A 15 -9.53 1.34 -1.65
N GLY A 16 -8.68 2.36 -1.52
CA GLY A 16 -7.88 2.87 -2.63
C GLY A 16 -6.57 2.10 -2.75
N ILE A 17 -6.14 1.75 -3.96
CA ILE A 17 -4.82 1.18 -4.20
C ILE A 17 -4.10 2.05 -5.23
N VAL A 18 -2.90 2.49 -4.92
CA VAL A 18 -1.99 3.17 -5.85
C VAL A 18 -0.82 2.26 -6.14
N ILE A 19 -0.59 1.92 -7.40
CA ILE A 19 0.46 0.99 -7.80
C ILE A 19 1.36 1.55 -8.89
N ALA A 20 2.68 1.44 -8.67
CA ALA A 20 3.67 1.75 -9.69
C ALA A 20 3.78 0.64 -10.75
N ARG A 21 3.80 1.04 -12.03
CA ARG A 21 4.02 0.16 -13.18
C ARG A 21 5.48 -0.24 -13.34
N PHE A 22 6.42 0.63 -12.99
CA PHE A 22 7.84 0.26 -13.00
C PHE A 22 8.08 -0.95 -12.08
N ASN A 23 8.82 -1.95 -12.57
CA ASN A 23 8.95 -3.29 -11.95
C ASN A 23 7.62 -4.09 -11.87
N GLU A 24 6.78 -4.02 -12.91
CA GLU A 24 5.46 -4.69 -12.95
C GLU A 24 5.50 -6.18 -12.60
N PHE A 25 6.55 -6.91 -12.98
CA PHE A 25 6.70 -8.33 -12.64
C PHE A 25 6.73 -8.60 -11.12
N ILE A 26 7.12 -7.60 -10.32
CA ILE A 26 7.03 -7.62 -8.85
C ILE A 26 5.73 -6.96 -8.39
N SER A 27 5.43 -5.74 -8.86
CA SER A 27 4.32 -4.97 -8.31
C SER A 27 2.96 -5.61 -8.60
N SER A 28 2.80 -6.30 -9.74
CA SER A 28 1.60 -7.11 -10.01
C SER A 28 1.39 -8.21 -8.96
N LYS A 29 2.46 -8.85 -8.46
CA LYS A 29 2.35 -9.85 -7.39
C LYS A 29 1.98 -9.24 -6.05
N LEU A 30 2.42 -8.02 -5.78
CA LEU A 30 1.96 -7.26 -4.62
C LEU A 30 0.47 -6.93 -4.74
N LEU A 31 0.02 -6.51 -5.93
CA LEU A 31 -1.41 -6.26 -6.18
C LEU A 31 -2.25 -7.52 -6.01
N ASP A 32 -1.82 -8.65 -6.59
CA ASP A 32 -2.49 -9.95 -6.43
C ASP A 32 -2.65 -10.29 -4.94
N GLY A 33 -1.59 -10.12 -4.15
CA GLY A 33 -1.61 -10.37 -2.70
C GLY A 33 -2.53 -9.42 -1.93
N ALA A 34 -2.53 -8.13 -2.27
CA ALA A 34 -3.42 -7.14 -1.66
C ALA A 34 -4.89 -7.46 -1.96
N LEU A 35 -5.22 -7.76 -3.21
CA LEU A 35 -6.57 -8.11 -3.63
C LEU A 35 -7.06 -9.42 -3.00
N ASP A 36 -6.21 -10.45 -2.92
CA ASP A 36 -6.54 -11.70 -2.23
C ASP A 36 -6.87 -11.46 -0.76
N CYS A 37 -6.03 -10.67 -0.07
CA CYS A 37 -6.27 -10.28 1.31
C CYS A 37 -7.63 -9.59 1.49
N LEU A 38 -7.89 -8.53 0.74
CA LEU A 38 -9.13 -7.74 0.86
C LEU A 38 -10.36 -8.62 0.63
N ARG A 39 -10.36 -9.44 -0.42
CA ARG A 39 -11.48 -10.35 -0.75
C ARG A 39 -11.71 -11.38 0.34
N ARG A 40 -10.66 -12.01 0.86
CA ARG A 40 -10.75 -13.02 1.93
C ARG A 40 -11.26 -12.44 3.25
N HIS A 41 -11.09 -11.14 3.47
CA HIS A 41 -11.61 -10.44 4.64
C HIS A 41 -12.95 -9.74 4.37
N GLY A 42 -13.56 -9.97 3.20
CA GLY A 42 -14.95 -9.60 2.92
C GLY A 42 -15.13 -8.33 2.09
N THR A 43 -14.06 -7.63 1.68
CA THR A 43 -14.22 -6.46 0.79
C THR A 43 -14.75 -6.88 -0.56
N LEU A 44 -15.82 -6.22 -1.02
CA LEU A 44 -16.37 -6.39 -2.36
C LEU A 44 -15.47 -5.70 -3.40
N ASP A 45 -15.34 -6.30 -4.59
CA ASP A 45 -14.53 -5.73 -5.68
C ASP A 45 -14.97 -4.29 -6.05
N ASP A 46 -16.27 -3.99 -5.98
CA ASP A 46 -16.83 -2.65 -6.23
C ASP A 46 -16.37 -1.58 -5.21
N ASN A 47 -15.87 -2.00 -4.04
CA ASN A 47 -15.31 -1.12 -3.03
C ASN A 47 -13.78 -0.94 -3.17
N ILE A 48 -13.15 -1.54 -4.19
CA ILE A 48 -11.71 -1.44 -4.43
C ILE A 48 -11.46 -0.65 -5.71
N GLU A 49 -10.76 0.49 -5.61
CA GLU A 49 -10.32 1.25 -6.78
C GLU A 49 -8.80 1.21 -6.91
N VAL A 50 -8.30 0.79 -8.07
CA VAL A 50 -6.86 0.68 -8.36
C VAL A 50 -6.42 1.77 -9.32
N SER A 51 -5.45 2.58 -8.92
CA SER A 51 -4.83 3.63 -9.73
C SER A 51 -3.39 3.25 -10.09
N TRP A 52 -3.12 3.09 -11.38
CA TRP A 52 -1.79 2.81 -11.88
C TRP A 52 -1.03 4.10 -12.18
N VAL A 53 0.19 4.21 -11.64
CA VAL A 53 1.11 5.31 -11.88
C VAL A 53 2.38 4.82 -12.59
N PRO A 54 3.13 5.69 -13.30
CA PRO A 54 4.32 5.26 -14.03
C PRO A 54 5.40 4.63 -13.12
N GLY A 55 5.79 5.33 -12.04
CA GLY A 55 6.81 4.87 -11.11
C GLY A 55 6.45 5.12 -9.65
N ALA A 56 7.32 4.67 -8.74
CA ALA A 56 7.11 4.84 -7.31
C ALA A 56 7.09 6.31 -6.86
N PHE A 57 7.74 7.19 -7.63
CA PHE A 57 7.84 8.61 -7.32
C PHE A 57 6.49 9.34 -7.46
N GLU A 58 5.59 8.85 -8.31
CA GLU A 58 4.25 9.42 -8.51
C GLU A 58 3.20 8.91 -7.49
N ILE A 59 3.55 7.89 -6.70
CA ILE A 59 2.65 7.28 -5.70
C ILE A 59 2.14 8.33 -4.70
N PRO A 60 2.97 9.18 -4.05
CA PRO A 60 2.48 10.09 -3.02
C PRO A 60 1.45 11.10 -3.54
N LEU A 61 1.64 11.64 -4.74
CA LEU A 61 0.70 12.60 -5.33
C LEU A 61 -0.66 11.95 -5.58
N THR A 62 -0.66 10.73 -6.12
CA THR A 62 -1.89 9.99 -6.43
C THR A 62 -2.58 9.51 -5.15
N ALA A 63 -1.82 9.01 -4.18
CA ALA A 63 -2.33 8.65 -2.86
C ALA A 63 -2.98 9.86 -2.16
N LYS A 64 -2.36 11.05 -2.25
CA LYS A 64 -2.95 12.29 -1.76
C LYS A 64 -4.29 12.61 -2.40
N LYS A 65 -4.39 12.47 -3.73
CA LYS A 65 -5.63 12.71 -4.47
C LYS A 65 -6.74 11.75 -4.04
N MET A 66 -6.41 10.46 -3.87
CA MET A 66 -7.36 9.48 -3.37
C MET A 66 -7.78 9.79 -1.93
N ALA A 67 -6.82 10.05 -1.04
CA ALA A 67 -7.09 10.31 0.36
C ALA A 67 -7.96 11.55 0.60
N VAL A 68 -7.67 12.66 -0.08
CA VAL A 68 -8.43 13.92 0.03
C VAL A 68 -9.83 13.81 -0.58
N ALA A 69 -10.08 12.85 -1.47
CA ALA A 69 -11.43 12.61 -2.00
C ALA A 69 -12.43 12.12 -0.92
N LYS A 70 -11.93 11.68 0.25
CA LYS A 70 -12.74 11.25 1.42
C LYS A 70 -13.82 10.22 1.11
N LYS A 71 -13.57 9.37 0.10
CA LYS A 71 -14.45 8.24 -0.27
C LYS A 71 -13.83 6.87 0.02
N TYR A 72 -12.62 6.84 0.57
CA TYR A 72 -11.89 5.63 0.95
C TYR A 72 -11.64 5.64 2.46
N ASP A 73 -11.72 4.47 3.08
CA ASP A 73 -11.39 4.26 4.48
C ASP A 73 -9.89 4.02 4.69
N ALA A 74 -9.18 3.56 3.66
CA ALA A 74 -7.72 3.49 3.62
C ALA A 74 -7.20 3.52 2.18
N VAL A 75 -5.92 3.88 2.02
CA VAL A 75 -5.19 3.81 0.74
C VAL A 75 -3.96 2.93 0.90
N ILE A 76 -3.71 2.03 -0.05
CA ILE A 76 -2.55 1.12 -0.07
C ILE A 76 -1.63 1.55 -1.20
N CYS A 77 -0.37 1.82 -0.88
CA CYS A 77 0.66 2.21 -1.83
C CYS A 77 1.56 1.01 -2.15
N LEU A 78 1.52 0.53 -3.40
CA LEU A 78 2.25 -0.64 -3.89
C LEU A 78 3.30 -0.25 -4.92
N GLY A 79 4.44 -0.94 -4.88
CA GLY A 79 5.49 -0.77 -5.89
C GLY A 79 6.77 -1.49 -5.52
N ALA A 80 7.78 -1.40 -6.38
CA ALA A 80 9.11 -1.90 -6.09
C ALA A 80 10.18 -0.95 -6.63
N VAL A 81 11.09 -0.54 -5.76
CA VAL A 81 12.30 0.23 -6.06
C VAL A 81 13.47 -0.70 -5.73
N ILE A 82 14.25 -1.05 -6.75
CA ILE A 82 15.38 -1.98 -6.62
C ILE A 82 16.66 -1.20 -6.87
N ARG A 83 17.67 -1.35 -6.02
CA ARG A 83 18.92 -0.59 -6.09
C ARG A 83 19.63 -0.84 -7.43
N GLY A 84 20.03 0.25 -8.07
CA GLY A 84 20.82 0.24 -9.30
C GLY A 84 22.25 0.73 -9.06
N ALA A 85 22.93 1.12 -10.14
CA ALA A 85 24.32 1.57 -10.10
C ALA A 85 24.51 3.00 -9.57
N THR A 86 23.45 3.78 -9.44
CA THR A 86 23.51 5.20 -9.05
C THR A 86 22.70 5.47 -7.78
N PRO A 87 22.92 6.62 -7.11
CA PRO A 87 22.12 7.03 -5.96
C PRO A 87 20.64 7.30 -6.25
N HIS A 88 20.16 7.14 -7.50
CA HIS A 88 18.76 7.34 -7.87
C HIS A 88 17.80 6.55 -6.98
N PHE A 89 18.19 5.33 -6.60
CA PHE A 89 17.44 4.50 -5.65
C PHE A 89 17.15 5.23 -4.34
N ASP A 90 18.18 5.86 -3.75
CA ASP A 90 18.05 6.49 -2.43
C ASP A 90 17.11 7.70 -2.51
N TYR A 91 17.18 8.50 -3.57
CA TYR A 91 16.25 9.63 -3.76
C TYR A 91 14.81 9.18 -3.98
N VAL A 92 14.59 8.15 -4.80
CA VAL A 92 13.23 7.66 -5.07
C VAL A 92 12.62 7.00 -3.84
N SER A 93 13.34 6.09 -3.20
CA SER A 93 12.85 5.34 -2.02
C SER A 93 12.62 6.24 -0.80
N ASN A 94 13.46 7.25 -0.58
CA ASN A 94 13.28 8.21 0.51
C ASN A 94 12.08 9.14 0.27
N GLU A 95 11.91 9.68 -0.94
CA GLU A 95 10.81 10.63 -1.19
C GLU A 95 9.45 9.92 -1.32
N VAL A 96 9.38 8.68 -1.83
CA VAL A 96 8.12 7.93 -1.81
C VAL A 96 7.69 7.59 -0.38
N SER A 97 8.60 7.12 0.48
CA SER A 97 8.26 6.77 1.87
C SER A 97 7.85 8.00 2.67
N LYS A 98 8.62 9.08 2.59
CA LYS A 98 8.30 10.37 3.20
C LYS A 98 6.99 10.94 2.69
N GLY A 99 6.77 10.91 1.38
CA GLY A 99 5.54 11.40 0.75
C GLY A 99 4.31 10.64 1.24
N VAL A 100 4.36 9.31 1.26
CA VAL A 100 3.25 8.47 1.75
C VAL A 100 2.94 8.76 3.22
N ALA A 101 3.97 8.84 4.07
CA ALA A 101 3.79 9.19 5.49
C ALA A 101 3.15 10.58 5.67
N GLN A 102 3.61 11.58 4.93
CA GLN A 102 3.02 12.93 4.96
C GLN A 102 1.56 12.94 4.49
N VAL A 103 1.21 12.14 3.48
CA VAL A 103 -0.19 12.05 3.05
C VAL A 103 -1.06 11.47 4.15
N SER A 104 -0.64 10.38 4.81
CA SER A 104 -1.44 9.80 5.89
C SER A 104 -1.69 10.80 7.03
N LEU A 105 -0.63 11.46 7.51
CA LEU A 105 -0.75 12.45 8.59
C LEU A 105 -1.63 13.66 8.22
N ASN A 106 -1.55 14.14 6.98
CA ASN A 106 -2.28 15.33 6.55
C ASN A 106 -3.74 15.05 6.15
N SER A 107 -4.06 13.81 5.75
CA SER A 107 -5.40 13.44 5.28
C SER A 107 -6.27 12.81 6.37
N GLU A 108 -5.67 12.44 7.51
CA GLU A 108 -6.32 11.75 8.62
C GLU A 108 -6.98 10.41 8.22
N ILE A 109 -6.52 9.82 7.11
CA ILE A 109 -6.84 8.43 6.75
C ILE A 109 -5.56 7.59 6.70
N PRO A 110 -5.65 6.28 6.95
CA PRO A 110 -4.51 5.38 6.81
C PRO A 110 -4.04 5.34 5.36
N VAL A 111 -2.77 5.70 5.13
CA VAL A 111 -2.11 5.49 3.84
C VAL A 111 -0.93 4.55 4.06
N ILE A 112 -1.09 3.30 3.64
CA ILE A 112 -0.19 2.20 3.95
C ILE A 112 0.96 2.16 2.97
N PHE A 113 2.18 2.19 3.49
CA PHE A 113 3.39 2.04 2.71
C PHE A 113 3.72 0.55 2.49
N SER A 114 3.51 0.07 1.27
CA SER A 114 3.87 -1.28 0.84
C SER A 114 4.63 -1.25 -0.50
N VAL A 115 5.61 -0.34 -0.55
CA VAL A 115 6.58 -0.26 -1.65
C VAL A 115 7.84 -1.00 -1.21
N LEU A 116 8.26 -1.99 -1.98
CA LEU A 116 9.51 -2.71 -1.73
C LEU A 116 10.71 -1.80 -2.02
N THR A 117 11.65 -1.73 -1.08
CA THR A 117 12.93 -1.03 -1.24
C THR A 117 14.05 -2.04 -0.99
N THR A 118 14.58 -2.62 -2.06
CA THR A 118 15.48 -3.80 -2.00
C THR A 118 16.79 -3.54 -2.73
N ASP A 119 17.86 -4.20 -2.28
CA ASP A 119 19.18 -4.07 -2.91
C ASP A 119 19.31 -4.88 -4.21
N ASN A 120 18.52 -5.93 -4.37
CA ASN A 120 18.55 -6.78 -5.56
C ASN A 120 17.17 -7.37 -5.89
N ILE A 121 17.08 -8.02 -7.05
CA ILE A 121 15.84 -8.60 -7.58
C ILE A 121 15.38 -9.82 -6.76
N GLU A 122 16.31 -10.60 -6.23
CA GLU A 122 16.03 -11.78 -5.42
C GLU A 122 15.26 -11.39 -4.16
N GLN A 123 15.72 -10.35 -3.45
CA GLN A 123 15.03 -9.81 -2.28
C GLN A 123 13.61 -9.33 -2.60
N ALA A 124 13.40 -8.75 -3.79
CA ALA A 124 12.09 -8.30 -4.23
C ALA A 124 11.15 -9.48 -4.47
N ILE A 125 11.64 -10.53 -5.15
CA ILE A 125 10.91 -11.78 -5.38
C ILE A 125 10.55 -12.46 -4.05
N GLU A 126 11.48 -12.53 -3.10
CA GLU A 126 11.26 -13.12 -1.78
C GLU A 126 10.08 -12.47 -1.04
N ARG A 127 9.88 -11.15 -1.22
CA ARG A 127 8.86 -10.34 -0.54
C ARG A 127 7.57 -10.15 -1.32
N ALA A 128 7.49 -10.68 -2.55
CA ALA A 128 6.36 -10.54 -3.45
C ALA A 128 5.58 -11.86 -3.62
N GLY A 129 5.50 -12.68 -2.57
CA GLY A 129 4.69 -13.91 -2.55
C GLY A 129 5.47 -15.21 -2.64
N THR A 130 6.77 -15.21 -2.31
CA THR A 130 7.56 -16.44 -2.21
C THR A 130 8.00 -16.69 -0.77
N LYS A 131 9.30 -16.64 -0.48
CA LYS A 131 9.88 -17.11 0.78
C LYS A 131 9.56 -16.24 1.99
N SER A 132 9.40 -14.94 1.80
CA SER A 132 9.20 -13.94 2.86
C SER A 132 7.81 -13.32 2.83
N GLY A 133 6.81 -14.11 2.41
CA GLY A 133 5.43 -13.67 2.30
C GLY A 133 5.20 -12.70 1.14
N ASN A 134 4.11 -11.94 1.22
CA ASN A 134 3.72 -10.97 0.21
C ASN A 134 3.44 -9.62 0.87
N LYS A 135 4.28 -8.62 0.62
CA LYS A 135 4.12 -7.30 1.25
C LYS A 135 2.85 -6.58 0.82
N GLY A 136 2.30 -6.89 -0.36
CA GLY A 136 0.98 -6.39 -0.75
C GLY A 136 -0.13 -6.94 0.14
N TYR A 137 -0.10 -8.24 0.47
CA TYR A 137 -1.02 -8.85 1.43
C TYR A 137 -0.86 -8.23 2.83
N ASP A 138 0.38 -8.12 3.32
CA ASP A 138 0.66 -7.49 4.63
C ASP A 138 0.15 -6.04 4.68
N GLY A 139 0.32 -5.30 3.58
CA GLY A 139 -0.16 -3.93 3.46
C GLY A 139 -1.68 -3.83 3.47
N ALA A 140 -2.38 -4.76 2.82
CA ALA A 140 -3.84 -4.83 2.87
C ALA A 140 -4.35 -5.19 4.28
N MET A 141 -3.69 -6.13 4.97
CA MET A 141 -4.00 -6.44 6.38
C MET A 141 -3.90 -5.20 7.27
N ALA A 142 -2.80 -4.46 7.16
CA ALA A 142 -2.59 -3.23 7.92
C ALA A 142 -3.63 -2.15 7.57
N ALA A 143 -4.05 -2.06 6.30
CA ALA A 143 -5.09 -1.13 5.87
C ALA A 143 -6.43 -1.43 6.53
N ILE A 144 -6.84 -2.70 6.55
CA ILE A 144 -8.09 -3.15 7.19
C ILE A 144 -8.07 -2.82 8.68
N GLU A 145 -6.99 -3.20 9.36
CA GLU A 145 -6.85 -2.98 10.80
C GLU A 145 -6.89 -1.50 11.15
N MET A 146 -6.12 -0.67 10.43
CA MET A 146 -6.04 0.76 10.69
C MET A 146 -7.36 1.47 10.38
N ALA A 147 -8.04 1.12 9.29
CA ALA A 147 -9.35 1.69 8.97
C ALA A 147 -10.36 1.43 10.10
N ASN A 148 -10.41 0.19 10.60
CA ASN A 148 -11.29 -0.16 11.70
C ASN A 148 -10.86 0.46 13.04
N LEU A 149 -9.56 0.61 13.29
CA LEU A 149 -9.04 1.22 14.52
C LEU A 149 -9.42 2.70 14.61
N LEU A 150 -9.21 3.47 13.54
CA LEU A 150 -9.43 4.92 13.55
C LEU A 150 -10.89 5.30 13.76
N THR A 151 -11.85 4.43 13.42
CA THR A 151 -13.28 4.66 13.73
C THR A 151 -13.63 4.58 15.22
N GLN A 152 -12.73 4.07 16.06
CA GLN A 152 -12.96 3.86 17.49
C GLN A 152 -12.36 4.95 18.38
N ILE A 153 -11.50 5.82 17.82
CA ILE A 153 -10.77 6.88 18.51
C ILE A 153 -11.47 8.21 18.26
#